data_AF-A0A7C9PJJ6-F1
#
_entry.id   AF-A0A7C9PJJ6-F1
#
_cell.length_a   1.000
_cell.length_b   1.000
_cell.length_c   1.000
_cell.angle_alpha   90.00
_cell.angle_beta   90.00
_cell.angle_gamma   90.00
#
_symmetry.space_group_name_H-M   'P 1'
#
loop_
_entity.id
_entity.type
_entity.pdbx_description
1 polymer ?
#
loop_
_entity_poly.entity_id
_entity_poly.type
_entity_poly.pdbx_seq_one_letter_code
_entity_poly.pdbx_strand_id
1 'polypeptide(L)'
;MLLATASCALRRTRDIPPPSAHAQAAWGAALLGLAAAAGLLSHAQPAWTPWLSLLVLAPVLEELVFRAGLQDMLHRRGWSPAAAVLVATAAFTLAHGLRAGWTAMSLATAVPGLLLGGVWARWRRLPWCVGLHAAFNGLWLLGVSPA
;
A
#
# COMPACT_ATOMS: atom_id res chain seq x y z
N MET A 1 13.63 18.95 -37.53
CA MET A 1 12.78 17.76 -37.75
C MET A 1 11.93 17.34 -36.54
N LEU A 2 12.35 17.56 -35.28
CA LEU A 2 11.59 17.16 -34.08
C LEU A 2 10.28 17.91 -33.80
N LEU A 3 10.09 19.13 -34.30
CA LEU A 3 8.85 19.90 -34.10
C LEU A 3 7.68 19.43 -35.00
N ALA A 4 7.98 18.79 -36.13
CA ALA A 4 6.98 18.34 -37.09
C ALA A 4 6.23 17.07 -36.62
N THR A 5 6.91 16.17 -35.91
CA THR A 5 6.32 14.93 -35.38
C THR A 5 5.37 15.18 -34.22
N ALA A 6 5.69 16.12 -33.32
CA ALA A 6 4.82 16.52 -32.21
C ALA A 6 3.50 17.15 -32.71
N SER A 7 3.55 17.96 -33.77
CA SER A 7 2.36 18.56 -34.39
C SER A 7 1.48 17.56 -35.13
N CYS A 8 2.04 16.44 -35.60
CA CYS A 8 1.28 15.35 -36.23
C CYS A 8 0.59 14.47 -35.17
N ALA A 9 1.28 14.15 -34.08
CA ALA A 9 0.74 13.37 -32.96
C ALA A 9 -0.41 14.09 -32.23
N LEU A 10 -0.31 15.41 -32.03
CA LEU A 10 -1.36 16.24 -31.41
C LEU A 10 -2.58 16.47 -32.32
N ARG A 11 -2.42 16.36 -33.65
CA ARG A 11 -3.54 16.41 -34.59
C ARG A 11 -4.33 15.10 -34.54
N ARG A 12 -3.61 13.97 -34.47
CA ARG A 12 -4.20 12.62 -34.46
C ARG A 12 -5.09 12.33 -33.24
N THR A 13 -4.88 13.01 -32.11
CA THR A 13 -5.72 12.86 -30.91
C THR A 13 -6.97 13.73 -30.91
N ARG A 14 -7.06 14.74 -31.79
CA ARG A 14 -8.26 15.59 -31.95
C ARG A 14 -9.34 14.94 -32.82
N ASP A 15 -8.96 13.94 -33.61
CA ASP A 15 -9.87 13.25 -34.54
C ASP A 15 -10.49 11.99 -33.92
N ILE A 16 -10.27 11.72 -32.64
CA ILE A 16 -10.95 10.62 -31.94
C ILE A 16 -12.35 11.12 -31.61
N PRO A 17 -13.42 10.62 -32.28
CA PRO A 17 -14.77 11.02 -31.94
C PRO A 17 -15.04 10.66 -30.49
N PRO A 18 -15.76 11.51 -29.74
CA PRO A 18 -16.16 11.17 -28.38
C PRO A 18 -16.90 9.83 -28.43
N PRO A 19 -16.68 8.93 -27.46
CA PRO A 19 -17.38 7.66 -27.40
C PRO A 19 -18.88 7.91 -27.49
N SER A 20 -19.58 7.13 -28.32
CA SER A 20 -21.02 7.27 -28.50
C SER A 20 -21.74 7.22 -27.15
N ALA A 21 -22.89 7.90 -27.02
CA ALA A 21 -23.67 7.90 -25.79
C ALA A 21 -23.95 6.47 -25.26
N HIS A 22 -24.08 5.49 -26.17
CA HIS A 22 -24.21 4.07 -25.85
C HIS A 22 -22.94 3.46 -25.24
N ALA A 23 -21.74 3.83 -25.75
CA ALA A 23 -20.48 3.40 -25.17
C ALA A 23 -20.32 3.98 -23.75
N GLN A 24 -20.61 5.27 -23.56
CA GLN A 24 -20.55 5.90 -22.23
C GLN A 24 -21.51 5.25 -21.23
N ALA A 25 -22.73 4.91 -21.65
CA ALA A 25 -23.70 4.20 -20.82
C ALA A 25 -23.25 2.76 -20.48
N ALA A 26 -22.60 2.06 -21.42
CA ALA A 26 -22.06 0.72 -21.19
C ALA A 26 -20.91 0.72 -20.16
N TRP A 27 -20.03 1.73 -20.20
CA TRP A 27 -19.01 1.93 -19.17
C TRP A 27 -19.61 2.24 -17.80
N GLY A 28 -20.65 3.07 -17.74
CA GLY A 28 -21.37 3.37 -16.50
C GLY A 28 -22.02 2.14 -15.87
N ALA A 29 -22.71 1.32 -16.68
CA ALA A 29 -23.32 0.07 -16.22
C ALA A 29 -22.28 -0.98 -15.77
N ALA A 30 -21.15 -1.08 -16.47
CA ALA A 30 -20.06 -1.98 -16.08
C ALA A 30 -19.43 -1.57 -14.74
N LEU A 31 -19.22 -0.28 -14.50
CA LEU A 31 -18.69 0.25 -13.23
C LEU A 31 -19.68 0.04 -12.08
N LEU A 32 -20.97 0.27 -12.31
CA LEU A 32 -22.02 -0.01 -11.32
C LEU A 32 -22.12 -1.52 -11.02
N GLY A 33 -22.02 -2.37 -12.04
CA GLY A 33 -21.99 -3.82 -11.88
C GLY A 33 -20.78 -4.31 -11.08
N LEU A 34 -19.59 -3.76 -11.34
CA LEU A 34 -18.39 -4.06 -10.55
C LEU A 34 -18.53 -3.59 -9.09
N ALA A 35 -19.06 -2.39 -8.86
CA ALA A 35 -19.28 -1.86 -7.52
C ALA A 35 -20.32 -2.69 -6.75
N ALA A 36 -21.39 -3.13 -7.41
CA ALA A 36 -22.39 -4.02 -6.83
C ALA A 36 -21.82 -5.41 -6.52
N ALA A 37 -21.03 -5.99 -7.42
CA ALA A 37 -20.33 -7.25 -7.20
C ALA A 37 -19.34 -7.16 -6.03
N ALA A 38 -18.53 -6.09 -5.97
CA ALA A 38 -17.65 -5.82 -4.84
C ALA A 38 -18.44 -5.70 -3.53
N GLY A 39 -19.58 -5.00 -3.54
CA GLY A 39 -20.48 -4.89 -2.39
C GLY A 39 -21.05 -6.24 -1.95
N LEU A 40 -21.48 -7.09 -2.88
CA LEU A 40 -21.99 -8.44 -2.59
C LEU A 40 -20.90 -9.37 -2.04
N LEU A 41 -19.69 -9.31 -2.61
CA LEU A 41 -18.52 -10.03 -2.11
C LEU A 41 -18.11 -9.53 -0.72
N SER A 42 -18.27 -8.23 -0.40
CA SER A 42 -18.03 -7.70 0.94
C SER A 42 -19.01 -8.26 1.99
N HIS A 43 -20.24 -8.61 1.63
CA HIS A 43 -21.23 -9.19 2.56
C HIS A 43 -21.01 -10.68 2.85
N ALA A 44 -20.16 -11.36 2.06
CA ALA A 44 -19.89 -12.80 2.17
C ALA A 44 -18.45 -13.10 2.62
N GLN A 45 -17.74 -12.13 3.23
CA GLN A 45 -16.41 -12.41 3.77
C GLN A 45 -16.52 -13.28 5.03
N PRO A 46 -15.87 -14.45 5.07
CA PRO A 46 -15.79 -15.24 6.29
C PRO A 46 -15.29 -14.40 7.47
N ALA A 47 -15.80 -14.69 8.68
CA ALA A 47 -15.43 -13.95 9.90
C ALA A 47 -13.90 -13.93 10.17
N TRP A 48 -13.14 -14.88 9.60
CA TRP A 48 -11.68 -14.94 9.74
C TRP A 48 -10.91 -14.03 8.76
N THR A 49 -11.54 -13.53 7.69
CA THR A 49 -10.84 -12.79 6.62
C THR A 49 -10.19 -11.50 7.10
N PRO A 50 -10.79 -10.69 8.00
CA PRO A 50 -10.11 -9.53 8.57
C PRO A 50 -8.85 -9.92 9.36
N TRP A 51 -8.90 -11.04 10.09
CA TRP A 51 -7.78 -11.53 10.89
C TRP A 51 -6.64 -12.04 10.01
N LEU A 52 -6.95 -12.84 8.97
CA LEU A 52 -5.94 -13.27 8.01
C LEU A 52 -5.31 -12.05 7.31
N SER A 53 -6.14 -11.08 6.92
CA SER A 53 -5.66 -9.89 6.24
C SER A 53 -4.74 -9.08 7.15
N LEU A 54 -5.12 -8.85 8.39
CA LEU A 54 -4.39 -7.98 9.32
C LEU A 54 -3.17 -8.67 9.95
N LEU A 55 -3.21 -9.97 10.21
CA LEU A 55 -2.13 -10.69 10.90
C LEU A 55 -1.16 -11.40 9.96
N VAL A 56 -1.54 -11.61 8.69
CA VAL A 56 -0.70 -12.34 7.74
C VAL A 56 -0.49 -11.54 6.47
N LEU A 57 -1.55 -11.26 5.72
CA LEU A 57 -1.41 -10.69 4.38
C LEU A 57 -0.81 -9.29 4.39
N ALA A 58 -1.34 -8.39 5.22
CA ALA A 58 -0.83 -7.02 5.34
C ALA A 58 0.62 -6.99 5.86
N PRO A 59 0.99 -7.67 6.96
CA PRO A 59 2.39 -7.73 7.40
C PRO A 59 3.35 -8.26 6.31
N VAL A 60 2.96 -9.30 5.58
CA VAL A 60 3.79 -9.85 4.50
C VAL A 60 3.99 -8.83 3.38
N LEU A 61 2.90 -8.23 2.88
CA LEU A 61 2.96 -7.27 1.78
C LEU A 61 3.70 -5.99 2.18
N GLU A 62 3.43 -5.48 3.37
CA GLU A 62 4.06 -4.26 3.89
C GLU A 62 5.57 -4.47 4.11
N GLU A 63 5.99 -5.56 4.75
CA GLU A 63 7.43 -5.80 4.94
C GLU A 63 8.16 -6.13 3.63
N LEU A 64 7.48 -6.73 2.63
CA LEU A 64 8.03 -6.88 1.28
C LEU A 64 8.31 -5.51 0.64
N VAL A 65 7.35 -4.59 0.71
CA VAL A 65 7.48 -3.25 0.11
C VAL A 65 8.51 -2.40 0.86
N PHE A 66 8.39 -2.30 2.17
CA PHE A 66 9.17 -1.34 2.95
C PHE A 66 10.56 -1.86 3.34
N ARG A 67 10.72 -3.16 3.66
CA ARG A 67 12.03 -3.72 4.04
C ARG A 67 12.77 -4.29 2.84
N ALA A 68 12.22 -5.34 2.24
CA ALA A 68 12.87 -6.05 1.14
C ALA A 68 12.91 -5.19 -0.14
N GLY A 69 11.98 -4.26 -0.32
CA GLY A 69 11.95 -3.29 -1.40
C GLY A 69 12.72 -2.02 -1.06
N LEU A 70 12.07 -1.06 -0.41
CA LEU A 70 12.58 0.29 -0.20
C LEU A 70 13.87 0.33 0.62
N GLN A 71 13.88 -0.22 1.84
CA GLN A 71 15.04 -0.16 2.71
C GLN A 71 16.24 -0.93 2.11
N ASP A 72 16.00 -2.11 1.51
CA ASP A 72 17.04 -2.89 0.82
C ASP A 72 17.62 -2.14 -0.38
N MET A 73 16.76 -1.51 -1.19
CA MET A 73 17.20 -0.67 -2.31
C MET A 73 18.09 0.49 -1.82
N LEU A 74 17.72 1.17 -0.74
CA LEU A 74 18.53 2.26 -0.17
C LEU A 74 19.89 1.74 0.32
N HIS A 75 19.93 0.61 1.02
CA HIS A 75 21.18 -0.03 1.41
C HIS A 75 22.06 -0.38 0.19
N ARG A 76 21.47 -0.94 -0.87
CA ARG A 76 22.20 -1.25 -2.12
C ARG A 76 22.73 -0.01 -2.83
N ARG A 77 22.09 1.15 -2.64
CA ARG A 77 22.55 2.45 -3.12
C ARG A 77 23.58 3.12 -2.20
N GLY A 78 24.07 2.41 -1.18
CA GLY A 78 25.11 2.90 -0.28
C GLY A 78 24.64 3.86 0.80
N TRP A 79 23.32 3.96 1.05
CA TRP A 79 22.81 4.76 2.16
C TRP A 79 23.23 4.12 3.49
N SER A 80 23.48 4.95 4.50
CA SER A 80 23.79 4.44 5.83
C SER A 80 22.60 3.63 6.39
N PRO A 81 22.84 2.60 7.22
CA PRO A 81 21.76 1.79 7.78
C PRO A 81 20.70 2.63 8.50
N ALA A 82 21.13 3.63 9.28
CA ALA A 82 20.23 4.54 9.97
C ALA A 82 19.38 5.36 8.99
N ALA A 83 19.97 5.93 7.94
CA ALA A 83 19.23 6.71 6.95
C ALA A 83 18.20 5.85 6.19
N ALA A 84 18.58 4.64 5.80
CA ALA A 84 17.67 3.70 5.15
C ALA A 84 16.48 3.32 6.05
N VAL A 85 16.73 3.06 7.35
CA VAL A 85 15.68 2.81 8.36
C VAL A 85 14.74 3.99 8.48
N LEU A 86 15.28 5.21 8.63
CA LEU A 86 14.48 6.42 8.83
C LEU A 86 13.58 6.71 7.62
N VAL A 87 14.12 6.60 6.40
CA VAL A 87 13.33 6.82 5.18
C VAL A 87 12.25 5.76 5.01
N ALA A 88 12.57 4.48 5.22
CA ALA A 88 11.58 3.41 5.12
C ALA A 88 10.48 3.55 6.19
N THR A 89 10.84 3.98 7.40
CA THR A 89 9.89 4.28 8.47
C THR A 89 9.00 5.46 8.11
N ALA A 90 9.58 6.55 7.62
CA ALA A 90 8.81 7.72 7.21
C ALA A 90 7.81 7.38 6.10
N ALA A 91 8.21 6.59 5.10
CA ALA A 91 7.33 6.10 4.05
C ALA A 91 6.20 5.21 4.59
N PHE A 92 6.51 4.33 5.55
CA PHE A 92 5.54 3.46 6.21
C PHE A 92 4.48 4.25 6.99
N THR A 93 4.91 5.21 7.82
CA THR A 93 4.01 6.09 8.59
C THR A 93 3.20 6.99 7.67
N LEU A 94 3.79 7.51 6.60
CA LEU A 94 3.09 8.28 5.58
C LEU A 94 1.99 7.46 4.92
N ALA A 95 2.26 6.21 4.52
CA ALA A 95 1.26 5.33 3.94
C ALA A 95 0.08 5.09 4.90
N HIS A 96 0.34 4.93 6.20
CA HIS A 96 -0.69 4.80 7.22
C HIS A 96 -1.51 6.09 7.40
N GLY A 97 -0.85 7.25 7.43
CA GLY A 97 -1.51 8.56 7.49
C GLY A 97 -2.41 8.84 6.28
N LEU A 98 -1.96 8.49 5.07
CA LEU A 98 -2.74 8.64 3.85
C LEU A 98 -3.93 7.66 3.78
N ARG A 99 -3.77 6.43 4.29
CA ARG A 99 -4.82 5.40 4.24
C ARG A 99 -5.89 5.57 5.31
N ALA A 100 -5.49 5.87 6.55
CA ALA A 100 -6.37 5.88 7.72
C ALA A 100 -6.59 7.29 8.33
N GLY A 101 -6.04 8.33 7.69
CA GLY A 101 -6.02 9.70 8.20
C GLY A 101 -4.86 9.97 9.16
N TRP A 102 -4.56 11.24 9.38
CA TRP A 102 -3.47 11.72 10.25
C TRP A 102 -3.85 11.71 11.73
N THR A 103 -4.16 10.52 12.25
CA THR A 103 -4.48 10.30 13.66
C THR A 103 -3.24 10.03 14.49
N ALA A 104 -3.36 10.14 15.83
CA ALA A 104 -2.30 9.73 16.74
C ALA A 104 -1.89 8.26 16.54
N MET A 105 -2.85 7.38 16.20
CA MET A 105 -2.57 5.97 15.94
C MET A 105 -1.79 5.77 14.64
N SER A 106 -2.14 6.50 13.58
CA SER A 106 -1.37 6.48 12.32
C SER A 106 0.05 6.97 12.53
N LEU A 107 0.27 8.01 13.34
CA LEU A 107 1.61 8.50 13.68
C LEU A 107 2.38 7.51 14.57
N ALA A 108 1.69 6.82 15.49
CA ALA A 108 2.29 5.82 16.37
C ALA A 108 2.93 4.66 15.60
N THR A 109 2.52 4.41 14.35
CA THR A 109 3.14 3.41 13.46
C THR A 109 4.62 3.70 13.13
N ALA A 110 5.12 4.90 13.40
CA ALA A 110 6.55 5.19 13.32
C ALA A 110 7.39 4.33 14.28
N VAL A 111 6.87 4.04 15.48
CA VAL A 111 7.57 3.22 16.47
C VAL A 111 7.81 1.78 15.98
N PRO A 112 6.78 1.02 15.57
CA PRO A 112 7.00 -0.30 14.98
C PRO A 112 7.82 -0.21 13.68
N GLY A 113 7.64 0.84 12.87
CA GLY A 113 8.46 1.06 11.68
C GLY A 113 9.97 1.14 11.96
N LEU A 114 10.37 1.86 13.02
CA LEU A 114 11.77 1.93 13.47
C LEU A 114 12.28 0.58 13.96
N LEU A 115 11.49 -0.12 14.78
CA LEU A 115 11.88 -1.43 15.33
C LEU A 115 12.05 -2.47 14.22
N LEU A 116 11.10 -2.55 13.29
CA LEU A 116 11.15 -3.42 12.13
C LEU A 116 12.32 -3.07 11.20
N GLY A 117 12.57 -1.78 11.00
CA GLY A 117 13.72 -1.29 10.24
C GLY A 117 15.05 -1.71 10.87
N GLY A 118 15.16 -1.61 12.20
CA GLY A 118 16.33 -2.08 12.96
C GLY A 118 16.53 -3.60 12.87
N VAL A 119 15.45 -4.36 12.99
CA VAL A 119 15.46 -5.83 12.79
C VAL A 119 15.96 -6.18 11.39
N TRP A 120 15.43 -5.51 10.36
CA TRP A 120 15.88 -5.71 8.99
C TRP A 120 17.36 -5.37 8.82
N ALA A 121 17.80 -4.21 9.33
CA ALA A 121 19.19 -3.78 9.25
C ALA A 121 20.17 -4.77 9.92
N ARG A 122 19.75 -5.42 11.03
CA ARG A 122 20.60 -6.34 11.78
C ARG A 122 20.64 -7.76 11.22
N TRP A 123 19.51 -8.30 10.75
CA TRP A 123 19.41 -9.71 10.38
C TRP A 123 19.07 -9.96 8.91
N ARG A 124 18.45 -9.00 8.21
CA ARG A 124 18.00 -9.13 6.81
C ARG A 124 17.18 -10.39 6.53
N ARG A 125 16.32 -10.79 7.49
CA ARG A 125 15.41 -11.92 7.32
C ARG A 125 13.98 -11.45 7.43
N LEU A 126 13.26 -11.56 6.32
CA LEU A 126 11.87 -11.09 6.20
C LEU A 126 10.92 -11.77 7.20
N PRO A 127 11.05 -13.07 7.53
CA PRO A 127 10.15 -13.71 8.49
C PRO A 127 10.19 -13.09 9.89
N TRP A 128 11.34 -12.58 10.34
CA TRP A 128 11.43 -11.90 11.64
C TRP A 128 10.68 -10.57 11.64
N CYS A 129 10.78 -9.80 10.56
CA CYS A 129 10.03 -8.57 10.38
C CYS A 129 8.52 -8.86 10.31
N VAL A 130 8.11 -9.83 9.49
CA VAL A 130 6.69 -10.21 9.35
C VAL A 130 6.11 -10.69 10.69
N GLY A 131 6.83 -11.56 11.42
CA GLY A 131 6.39 -12.05 12.72
C GLY A 131 6.27 -10.94 13.77
N LEU A 132 7.25 -10.04 13.84
CA LEU A 132 7.18 -8.90 14.75
C LEU A 132 6.06 -7.91 14.38
N HIS A 133 5.85 -7.67 13.08
CA HIS A 133 4.76 -6.83 12.60
C HIS A 133 3.41 -7.45 12.96
N ALA A 134 3.20 -8.74 12.69
CA ALA A 134 2.00 -9.46 13.10
C ALA A 134 1.75 -9.36 14.63
N ALA A 135 2.81 -9.41 15.44
CA ALA A 135 2.71 -9.21 16.88
C ALA A 135 2.25 -7.77 17.25
N PHE A 136 2.75 -6.73 16.57
CA PHE A 136 2.25 -5.36 16.77
C PHE A 136 0.77 -5.22 16.39
N ASN A 137 0.35 -5.83 15.29
CA ASN A 137 -1.06 -5.83 14.88
C ASN A 137 -1.93 -6.58 15.91
N GLY A 138 -1.44 -7.68 16.47
CA GLY A 138 -2.08 -8.39 17.58
C GLY A 138 -2.23 -7.52 18.82
N LEU A 139 -1.16 -6.84 19.24
CA LEU A 139 -1.21 -5.91 20.38
C LEU A 139 -2.19 -4.75 20.15
N TRP A 140 -2.22 -4.20 18.93
CA TRP A 140 -3.17 -3.17 18.56
C TRP A 140 -4.61 -3.68 18.67
N LEU A 141 -4.92 -4.87 18.14
CA LEU A 141 -6.23 -5.50 18.25
C LEU A 141 -6.67 -5.67 19.70
N LEU A 142 -5.77 -6.14 20.57
CA LEU A 142 -6.05 -6.27 22.00
C LEU A 142 -6.32 -4.93 22.67
N GLY A 143 -5.67 -3.84 22.23
CA GLY A 143 -5.85 -2.50 22.78
C GLY A 143 -7.10 -1.74 22.28
N VAL A 144 -7.66 -2.13 21.13
CA VAL A 144 -8.87 -1.49 20.55
C VAL A 144 -10.14 -2.33 20.67
N SER A 145 -10.03 -3.58 21.11
CA SER A 145 -11.20 -4.42 21.39
C SER A 145 -11.84 -3.98 22.71
N PRO A 146 -13.16 -3.72 22.77
CA PRO A 146 -13.83 -3.47 24.04
C PRO A 146 -13.68 -4.72 24.93
N ALA A 147 -13.23 -4.50 26.17
CA ALA A 147 -13.16 -5.53 27.21
C ALA A 147 -14.56 -6.03 27.61
#